data_AF-A0A7X2MT94-F1
#
_entry.id   AF-A0A7X2MT94-F1
#
_cell.length_a   1.000
_cell.length_b   1.000
_cell.length_c   1.000
_cell.angle_alpha   90.00
_cell.angle_beta   90.00
_cell.angle_gamma   90.00
#
_symmetry.space_group_name_H-M   'P 1'
#
loop_
_entity.id
_entity.type
_entity.pdbx_description
1 polymer ?
#
loop_
_entity_poly.entity_id
_entity_poly.type
_entity_poly.pdbx_seq_one_letter_code
_entity_poly.pdbx_strand_id
1 'polypeptide(L)'
;TGKLPFGSPDAGEAEWIHHHIASAPRPAGQVREDVPPMLSVILLRLLAKSPADGYQTVQGLMADLRRCQATLTAENTIAPFTPGLQERFSTSFRPETLFTQHPQARVLLTTLDAVNRTGTQSLVMLSGAPGSGKSAIIASALKTLQHRQILLAASKADQHS
;
A
#
# COMPACT_ATOMS: atom_id res chain seq x y z
N THR A 1 -1.01 24.45 -2.12
CA THR A 1 0.22 25.28 -2.10
C THR A 1 0.27 26.34 -3.20
N GLY A 2 -0.48 26.23 -4.31
CA GLY A 2 -0.51 27.27 -5.35
C GLY A 2 0.79 27.37 -6.19
N LYS A 3 1.78 26.53 -5.90
CA LYS A 3 3.05 26.41 -6.63
C LYS A 3 3.24 24.96 -7.04
N LEU A 4 3.93 24.75 -8.16
CA LEU A 4 4.26 23.41 -8.64
C LEU A 4 5.20 22.70 -7.64
N PRO A 5 5.02 21.39 -7.40
CA PRO A 5 5.90 20.63 -6.51
C PRO A 5 7.31 20.42 -7.09
N PHE A 6 7.46 20.54 -8.41
CA PHE A 6 8.72 20.43 -9.14
C PHE A 6 8.76 21.46 -10.28
N GLY A 7 9.97 21.89 -10.67
CA GLY A 7 10.19 22.75 -11.83
C GLY A 7 9.61 24.16 -11.74
N SER A 8 9.78 24.88 -12.84
CA SER A 8 9.16 26.17 -13.17
C SER A 8 8.29 25.97 -14.43
N PRO A 9 7.26 26.79 -14.68
CA PRO A 9 6.51 26.74 -15.94
C PRO A 9 7.41 26.84 -17.19
N ASP A 10 8.56 27.49 -17.06
CA ASP A 10 9.53 27.71 -18.14
C ASP A 10 10.62 26.60 -18.22
N ALA A 11 10.53 25.55 -17.39
CA ALA A 11 11.51 24.47 -17.35
C ALA A 11 11.47 23.64 -18.65
N GLY A 12 12.65 23.27 -19.15
CA GLY A 12 12.79 22.46 -20.35
C GLY A 12 12.35 21.01 -20.14
N GLU A 13 12.07 20.30 -21.24
CA GLU A 13 11.59 18.89 -21.21
C GLU A 13 12.54 17.97 -20.43
N ALA A 14 13.86 18.14 -20.59
CA ALA A 14 14.87 17.36 -19.88
C ALA A 14 14.85 17.60 -18.35
N GLU A 15 14.56 18.83 -17.92
CA GLU A 15 14.45 19.19 -16.50
C GLU A 15 13.20 18.56 -15.88
N TRP A 16 12.09 18.54 -16.61
CA TRP A 16 10.87 17.85 -16.21
C TRP A 16 11.07 16.33 -16.07
N ILE A 17 11.80 15.70 -17.02
CA ILE A 17 12.15 14.28 -16.93
C ILE A 17 13.00 14.01 -15.69
N HIS A 18 14.03 14.82 -15.45
CA HIS A 18 14.87 14.70 -14.25
C HIS A 18 14.04 14.82 -12.97
N HIS A 19 13.15 15.81 -12.90
CA HIS A 19 12.25 16.00 -11.76
C HIS A 19 11.27 14.84 -11.56
N HIS A 20 10.78 14.23 -12.64
CA HIS A 20 9.89 13.09 -12.55
C HIS A 20 10.60 11.86 -12.00
N ILE A 21 11.89 11.67 -12.32
CA ILE A 21 12.64 10.46 -12.00
C ILE A 21 13.38 10.56 -10.65
N ALA A 22 14.06 11.68 -10.38
CA ALA A 22 15.10 11.72 -9.34
C ALA A 22 14.90 12.78 -8.25
N SER A 23 14.11 13.83 -8.51
CA SER A 23 13.96 14.91 -7.53
C SER A 23 12.96 14.56 -6.42
N ALA A 24 13.37 14.78 -5.17
CA ALA A 24 12.47 14.72 -4.04
C ALA A 24 11.57 15.98 -4.00
N PRO A 25 10.26 15.83 -3.79
CA PRO A 25 9.34 16.95 -3.65
C PRO A 25 9.66 17.76 -2.39
N ARG A 26 9.51 19.08 -2.46
CA ARG A 26 9.57 19.91 -1.24
C ARG A 26 8.35 19.63 -0.36
N PRO A 27 8.51 19.49 0.97
CA PRO A 27 7.39 19.38 1.90
C PRO A 27 6.41 20.55 1.73
N ALA A 28 5.11 20.26 1.70
CA ALA A 28 4.09 21.27 1.48
C ALA A 28 4.11 22.38 2.55
N GLY A 29 4.46 22.04 3.80
CA GLY A 29 4.63 22.99 4.89
C GLY A 29 5.75 24.02 4.67
N GLN A 30 6.77 23.70 3.86
CA GLN A 30 7.82 24.66 3.48
C GLN A 30 7.36 25.62 2.35
N VAL A 31 6.28 25.28 1.66
CA VAL A 31 5.73 26.09 0.56
C VAL A 31 4.57 26.95 1.05
N ARG A 32 3.79 26.45 2.02
CA ARG A 32 2.63 27.13 2.59
C ARG A 32 2.49 26.71 4.06
N GLU A 33 2.68 27.65 4.99
CA GLU A 33 2.77 27.38 6.43
C GLU A 33 1.43 26.95 7.05
N ASP A 34 0.32 27.29 6.43
CA ASP A 34 -1.03 26.91 6.89
C ASP A 34 -1.42 25.46 6.52
N VAL A 35 -0.51 24.69 5.91
CA VAL A 35 -0.75 23.27 5.62
C VAL A 35 -0.41 22.46 6.87
N PRO A 36 -1.38 21.71 7.45
CA PRO A 36 -1.12 20.82 8.57
C PRO A 36 0.05 19.87 8.27
N PRO A 37 0.99 19.66 9.20
CA PRO A 37 2.16 18.81 8.97
C PRO A 37 1.81 17.41 8.48
N MET A 38 0.71 16.84 8.99
CA MET A 38 0.24 15.51 8.60
C MET A 38 -0.18 15.46 7.12
N LEU A 39 -0.77 16.52 6.57
CA LEU A 39 -1.07 16.60 5.13
C LEU A 39 0.22 16.72 4.30
N SER A 40 1.25 17.39 4.81
CA SER A 40 2.55 17.41 4.16
C SER A 40 3.15 16.00 4.05
N VAL A 41 3.01 15.17 5.08
CA VAL A 41 3.45 13.77 5.06
C VAL A 41 2.68 12.96 4.00
N ILE A 42 1.36 13.11 3.92
CA ILE A 42 0.53 12.43 2.90
C ILE A 42 0.93 12.88 1.49
N LEU A 43 1.14 14.19 1.28
CA LEU A 43 1.55 14.74 -0.02
C LEU A 43 2.92 14.24 -0.47
N LEU A 44 3.90 14.21 0.45
CA LEU A 44 5.23 13.64 0.15
C LEU A 44 5.12 12.18 -0.26
N ARG A 45 4.25 11.41 0.40
CA ARG A 45 4.01 10.01 0.06
C ARG A 45 3.36 9.86 -1.33
N LEU A 46 2.41 10.72 -1.69
CA LEU A 46 1.80 10.72 -3.03
C LEU A 46 2.77 11.12 -4.14
N LEU A 47 3.77 11.94 -3.82
CA LEU A 47 4.78 12.43 -4.76
C LEU A 47 6.05 11.58 -4.77
N ALA A 48 6.06 10.46 -4.04
CA ALA A 48 7.17 9.51 -4.02
C ALA A 48 7.43 8.93 -5.40
N LYS A 49 8.71 8.77 -5.76
CA LYS A 49 9.12 8.26 -7.08
C LYS A 49 9.06 6.75 -7.17
N SER A 50 9.37 6.10 -6.06
CA SER A 50 9.25 4.66 -5.91
C SER A 50 7.79 4.30 -5.58
N PRO A 51 7.16 3.40 -6.35
CA PRO A 51 5.84 2.87 -6.01
C PRO A 51 5.79 2.20 -4.64
N ALA A 52 6.92 1.68 -4.14
CA ALA A 52 7.01 1.06 -2.83
C ALA A 52 6.90 2.07 -1.68
N ASP A 53 7.33 3.31 -1.91
CA ASP A 53 7.30 4.39 -0.92
C ASP A 53 5.97 5.18 -0.97
N GLY A 54 5.19 4.99 -2.04
CA GLY A 54 3.90 5.65 -2.24
C GLY A 54 2.71 4.96 -1.59
N TYR A 55 1.51 5.36 -2.00
CA TYR A 55 0.29 4.62 -1.69
C TYR A 55 0.07 3.51 -2.73
N GLN A 56 -0.10 2.27 -2.28
CA GLN A 56 -0.38 1.13 -3.14
C GLN A 56 -1.86 1.07 -3.57
N THR A 57 -2.75 1.73 -2.82
CA THR A 57 -4.19 1.74 -3.13
C THR A 57 -4.82 3.11 -2.90
N VAL A 58 -5.81 3.44 -3.74
CA VAL A 58 -6.70 4.60 -3.52
C VAL A 58 -7.45 4.47 -2.19
N GLN A 59 -7.81 3.25 -1.78
CA GLN A 59 -8.51 3.02 -0.51
C GLN A 59 -7.62 3.35 0.71
N GLY A 60 -6.32 3.01 0.66
CA GLY A 60 -5.36 3.39 1.69
C GLY A 60 -5.21 4.90 1.80
N LEU A 61 -5.09 5.60 0.67
CA LEU A 61 -5.09 7.05 0.63
C LEU A 61 -6.39 7.63 1.21
N MET A 62 -7.55 7.13 0.80
CA MET A 62 -8.84 7.61 1.28
C MET A 62 -9.02 7.40 2.79
N ALA A 63 -8.54 6.28 3.32
CA ALA A 63 -8.56 6.00 4.75
C ALA A 63 -7.77 7.06 5.54
N ASP A 64 -6.56 7.38 5.09
CA ASP A 64 -5.72 8.36 5.75
C ASP A 64 -6.27 9.79 5.62
N LEU A 65 -6.83 10.15 4.46
CA LEU A 65 -7.52 11.44 4.28
C LEU A 65 -8.76 11.57 5.17
N ARG A 66 -9.55 10.50 5.30
CA ARG A 66 -10.70 10.48 6.23
C ARG A 66 -10.26 10.62 7.68
N ARG A 67 -9.15 9.99 8.06
CA ARG A 67 -8.56 10.17 9.39
C ARG A 67 -8.14 11.62 9.62
N CYS A 68 -7.44 12.21 8.66
CA CYS A 68 -7.08 13.63 8.69
C CYS A 68 -8.31 14.53 8.88
N GLN A 69 -9.37 14.28 8.12
CA GLN A 69 -10.62 15.02 8.24
C GLN A 69 -11.27 14.85 9.62
N ALA A 70 -11.28 13.62 10.15
CA ALA A 70 -11.89 13.30 11.44
C ALA A 70 -11.12 13.85 12.65
N THR A 71 -9.81 14.05 12.52
CA THR A 71 -8.94 14.55 13.61
C THR A 71 -8.45 15.97 13.38
N LEU A 72 -9.06 16.70 12.44
CA LEU A 72 -8.75 18.11 12.21
C LEU A 72 -9.36 18.96 13.33
N THR A 73 -8.52 19.74 14.01
CA THR A 73 -8.95 20.66 15.08
C THR A 73 -9.28 22.05 14.53
N ALA A 74 -9.93 22.88 15.36
CA ALA A 74 -10.24 24.27 15.02
C ALA A 74 -8.97 25.11 14.76
N GLU A 75 -7.85 24.74 15.38
CA GLU A 75 -6.52 25.33 15.22
C GLU A 75 -5.79 24.82 13.96
N ASN A 76 -6.50 24.11 13.07
CA ASN A 76 -5.94 23.53 11.84
C ASN A 76 -4.79 22.54 12.11
N THR A 77 -4.91 21.76 13.19
CA THR A 77 -3.95 20.71 13.54
C THR A 77 -4.54 19.33 13.32
N ILE A 78 -3.68 18.36 13.01
CA ILE A 78 -4.04 16.97 12.82
C ILE A 78 -3.08 16.14 13.65
N ALA A 79 -3.60 15.31 14.54
CA ALA A 79 -2.76 14.41 15.36
C ALA A 79 -1.89 13.52 14.46
N PRO A 80 -0.59 13.34 14.78
CA PRO A 80 0.32 12.57 13.95
C PRO A 80 -0.06 11.09 13.92
N PHE A 81 0.10 10.46 12.77
CA PHE A 81 -0.07 9.03 12.60
C PHE A 81 0.79 8.47 11.47
N THR A 82 1.03 7.17 11.48
CA THR A 82 1.69 6.47 10.37
C THR A 82 0.70 6.24 9.23
N PRO A 83 0.90 6.82 8.03
CA PRO A 83 0.03 6.58 6.89
C PRO A 83 0.18 5.15 6.33
N GLY A 84 -0.77 4.69 5.55
CA GLY A 84 -0.75 3.44 4.79
C GLY A 84 -1.04 2.18 5.61
N LEU A 85 -1.42 2.32 6.88
CA LEU A 85 -1.76 1.16 7.73
C LEU A 85 -3.03 0.43 7.29
N GLN A 86 -3.93 1.12 6.59
CA GLN A 86 -5.16 0.54 6.03
C GLN A 86 -5.01 0.14 4.56
N GLU A 87 -3.78 0.12 4.05
CA GLU A 87 -3.49 -0.48 2.76
C GLU A 87 -3.76 -1.97 2.85
N ARG A 88 -5.00 -2.34 2.50
CA ARG A 88 -5.29 -3.71 2.10
C ARG A 88 -4.23 -4.09 1.09
N PHE A 89 -3.72 -5.31 1.21
CA PHE A 89 -2.97 -5.95 0.12
C PHE A 89 -3.87 -6.01 -1.11
N SER A 90 -3.95 -4.90 -1.84
CA SER A 90 -4.18 -4.93 -3.27
C SER A 90 -2.91 -5.52 -3.78
N THR A 91 -2.96 -6.82 -4.00
CA THR A 91 -2.03 -7.45 -4.89
C THR A 91 -2.28 -6.75 -6.23
N SER A 92 -1.52 -5.68 -6.50
CA SER A 92 -1.40 -5.13 -7.84
C SER A 92 -0.76 -6.15 -8.79
N PHE A 93 -0.36 -7.31 -8.26
CA PHE A 93 -0.48 -8.56 -8.99
C PHE A 93 -1.95 -8.81 -9.33
N ARG A 94 -2.31 -8.34 -10.51
CA ARG A 94 -3.38 -8.91 -11.31
C ARG A 94 -2.75 -10.08 -12.07
N PRO A 95 -2.52 -11.27 -11.48
CA PRO A 95 -2.21 -12.40 -12.33
C PRO A 95 -3.51 -12.63 -13.11
N GLU A 96 -3.44 -12.54 -14.43
CA GLU A 96 -4.56 -12.95 -15.29
C GLU A 96 -4.93 -14.42 -15.02
N THR A 97 -3.98 -15.18 -14.47
CA THR A 97 -4.09 -16.56 -14.05
C THR A 97 -4.22 -16.72 -12.53
N LEU A 98 -5.35 -17.25 -12.08
CA LEU A 98 -5.47 -17.77 -10.71
C LEU A 98 -4.56 -18.99 -10.59
N PHE A 99 -3.62 -18.98 -9.64
CA PHE A 99 -2.72 -20.11 -9.36
C PHE A 99 -3.41 -21.22 -8.54
N THR A 100 -4.73 -21.38 -8.65
CA THR A 100 -5.51 -22.36 -7.89
C THR A 100 -5.10 -23.80 -8.18
N GLN A 101 -4.52 -24.06 -9.35
CA GLN A 101 -3.98 -25.37 -9.72
C GLN A 101 -2.60 -25.67 -9.13
N HIS A 102 -1.91 -24.68 -8.55
CA HIS A 102 -0.60 -24.89 -7.94
C HIS A 102 -0.72 -25.78 -6.69
N PRO A 103 0.14 -26.80 -6.49
CA PRO A 103 0.02 -27.73 -5.36
C PRO A 103 -0.03 -27.02 -4.00
N GLN A 104 0.83 -26.03 -3.79
CA GLN A 104 0.86 -25.27 -2.54
C GLN A 104 -0.37 -24.35 -2.36
N ALA A 105 -0.96 -23.85 -3.46
CA ALA A 105 -2.21 -23.08 -3.38
C ALA A 105 -3.38 -23.98 -2.97
N ARG A 106 -3.40 -25.20 -3.50
CA ARG A 106 -4.41 -26.21 -3.16
C ARG A 106 -4.36 -26.58 -1.69
N VAL A 107 -3.16 -26.83 -1.15
CA VAL A 107 -2.96 -27.06 0.30
C VAL A 107 -3.50 -25.90 1.13
N LEU A 108 -3.17 -24.65 0.77
CA LEU A 108 -3.65 -23.48 1.49
C LEU A 108 -5.18 -23.39 1.52
N LEU A 109 -5.84 -23.58 0.37
CA LEU A 109 -7.30 -23.52 0.25
C LEU A 109 -7.98 -24.68 0.99
N THR A 110 -7.46 -25.91 0.87
CA THR A 110 -8.03 -27.07 1.57
C THR A 110 -7.89 -26.97 3.08
N THR A 111 -6.75 -26.47 3.57
CA THR A 111 -6.55 -26.25 5.00
C THR A 111 -7.51 -25.20 5.52
N LEU A 112 -7.68 -24.09 4.80
CA LEU A 112 -8.66 -23.07 5.19
C LEU A 112 -10.10 -23.61 5.22
N ASP A 113 -10.50 -24.41 4.23
CA ASP A 113 -11.81 -25.06 4.24
C ASP A 113 -11.97 -26.06 5.41
N ALA A 114 -10.88 -26.67 5.88
CA ALA A 114 -10.89 -27.49 7.08
C ALA A 114 -11.06 -26.62 8.34
N VAL A 115 -10.29 -25.53 8.49
CA VAL A 115 -10.41 -24.58 9.62
C VAL A 115 -11.83 -24.01 9.71
N ASN A 116 -12.43 -23.63 8.59
CA ASN A 116 -13.80 -23.10 8.56
C ASN A 116 -14.85 -24.13 9.02
N ARG A 117 -14.59 -25.44 8.82
CA ARG A 117 -15.51 -26.51 9.21
C ARG A 117 -15.30 -26.98 10.65
N THR A 118 -14.05 -27.06 11.10
CA THR A 118 -13.70 -27.64 12.40
C THR A 118 -13.45 -26.61 13.49
N GLY A 119 -13.22 -25.34 13.13
CA GLY A 119 -12.79 -24.28 14.04
C GLY A 119 -11.36 -24.47 14.57
N THR A 120 -10.62 -25.48 14.09
CA THR A 120 -9.27 -25.79 14.56
C THR A 120 -8.25 -24.91 13.87
N GLN A 121 -7.40 -24.22 14.64
CA GLN A 121 -6.30 -23.44 14.08
C GLN A 121 -5.33 -24.31 13.26
N SER A 122 -4.79 -23.75 12.19
CA SER A 122 -3.83 -24.45 11.31
C SER A 122 -2.78 -23.49 10.78
N LEU A 123 -1.57 -24.02 10.53
CA LEU A 123 -0.45 -23.29 9.94
C LEU A 123 -0.11 -23.90 8.58
N VAL A 124 0.01 -23.05 7.56
CA VAL A 124 0.44 -23.45 6.21
C VAL A 124 1.68 -22.64 5.86
N MET A 125 2.74 -23.33 5.41
CA MET A 125 4.00 -22.71 5.02
C MET A 125 4.23 -22.90 3.51
N LEU A 126 4.56 -21.81 2.82
CA LEU A 126 4.88 -21.82 1.39
C LEU A 126 6.39 -21.66 1.21
N SER A 127 7.01 -22.64 0.57
CA SER A 127 8.46 -22.69 0.38
C SER A 127 8.83 -22.57 -1.10
N GLY A 128 9.92 -21.86 -1.39
CA GLY A 128 10.43 -21.67 -2.75
C GLY A 128 11.54 -20.62 -2.79
N ALA A 129 12.31 -20.61 -3.87
CA ALA A 129 13.40 -19.64 -4.07
C ALA A 129 12.90 -18.17 -4.04
N PRO A 130 13.77 -17.19 -3.74
CA PRO A 130 13.45 -15.78 -3.97
C PRO A 130 12.96 -15.57 -5.40
N GLY A 131 11.88 -14.79 -5.59
CA GLY A 131 11.28 -14.58 -6.92
C GLY A 131 10.42 -15.73 -7.46
N SER A 132 10.30 -16.87 -6.77
CA SER A 132 9.53 -18.04 -7.26
C SER A 132 7.99 -17.87 -7.28
N GLY A 133 7.48 -16.65 -7.07
CA GLY A 133 6.04 -16.38 -7.08
C GLY A 133 5.26 -16.76 -5.82
N LYS A 134 5.91 -16.96 -4.66
CA LYS A 134 5.22 -17.25 -3.38
C LYS A 134 4.13 -16.22 -3.05
N SER A 135 4.45 -14.94 -3.18
CA SER A 135 3.50 -13.84 -2.97
C SER A 135 2.33 -13.89 -3.96
N ALA A 136 2.57 -14.34 -5.21
CA ALA A 136 1.52 -14.49 -6.22
C ALA A 136 0.57 -15.66 -5.89
N ILE A 137 1.08 -16.75 -5.31
CA ILE A 137 0.27 -17.87 -4.81
C ILE A 137 -0.63 -17.40 -3.65
N ILE A 138 -0.07 -16.70 -2.66
CA ILE A 138 -0.84 -16.13 -1.53
C ILE A 138 -1.91 -15.17 -2.07
N ALA A 139 -1.51 -14.24 -2.95
CA ALA A 139 -2.40 -13.28 -3.58
C ALA A 139 -3.58 -13.94 -4.28
N SER A 140 -3.31 -14.96 -5.09
CA SER A 140 -4.35 -15.70 -5.81
C SER A 140 -5.30 -16.42 -4.86
N ALA A 141 -4.80 -17.00 -3.77
CA ALA A 141 -5.65 -17.64 -2.78
C ALA A 141 -6.53 -16.62 -2.06
N LEU A 142 -5.96 -15.50 -1.58
CA LEU A 142 -6.69 -14.42 -0.94
C LEU A 142 -7.79 -13.85 -1.83
N LYS A 143 -7.55 -13.74 -3.15
CA LYS A 143 -8.55 -13.26 -4.11
C LYS A 143 -9.79 -14.15 -4.14
N THR A 144 -9.61 -15.47 -4.10
CA THR A 144 -10.72 -16.44 -4.01
C THR A 144 -11.54 -16.27 -2.72
N LEU A 145 -10.95 -15.70 -1.67
CA LEU A 145 -11.59 -15.47 -0.37
C LEU A 145 -12.32 -14.13 -0.27
N GLN A 146 -12.15 -13.22 -1.23
CA GLN A 146 -12.75 -11.88 -1.18
C GLN A 146 -14.29 -11.90 -1.12
N HIS A 147 -14.91 -12.99 -1.57
CA HIS A 147 -16.37 -13.19 -1.53
C HIS A 147 -16.86 -13.95 -0.27
N ARG A 148 -15.97 -14.28 0.67
CA ARG A 148 -16.32 -14.99 1.90
C ARG A 148 -16.23 -14.06 3.12
N GLN A 149 -17.05 -14.31 4.15
CA GLN A 149 -17.03 -13.59 5.43
C GLN A 149 -15.84 -14.05 6.28
N ILE A 150 -14.62 -13.66 5.89
CA ILE A 150 -13.38 -14.05 6.58
C ILE A 150 -12.61 -12.80 6.98
N LEU A 151 -12.16 -12.76 8.24
CA LEU A 151 -11.21 -11.75 8.70
C LEU A 151 -9.80 -12.15 8.27
N LEU A 152 -9.12 -11.25 7.54
CA LEU A 152 -7.80 -11.50 6.98
C LEU A 152 -6.81 -10.46 7.52
N ALA A 153 -5.70 -10.94 8.07
CA ALA A 153 -4.52 -10.14 8.37
C ALA A 153 -3.37 -10.68 7.52
N ALA A 154 -2.60 -9.78 6.94
CA ALA A 154 -1.42 -10.13 6.15
C ALA A 154 -0.27 -9.20 6.54
N SER A 155 0.93 -9.74 6.53
CA SER A 155 2.16 -8.98 6.76
C SER A 155 3.25 -9.51 5.84
N LYS A 156 4.21 -8.65 5.48
CA LYS A 156 5.43 -9.03 4.79
C LYS A 156 6.53 -9.14 5.85
N ALA A 157 7.21 -10.29 5.90
CA ALA A 157 8.40 -10.46 6.70
C ALA A 157 9.61 -10.47 5.74
N ASP A 158 10.54 -9.53 5.93
CA ASP A 158 11.80 -9.50 5.18
C ASP A 158 12.88 -10.26 5.95
N GLN A 159 13.74 -10.99 5.21
CA GLN A 159 14.77 -11.89 5.75
C GLN A 159 15.95 -11.16 6.43
N HIS A 160 15.98 -9.82 6.38
CA HIS A 160 17.05 -9.03 6.98
C HIS A 160 16.43 -8.04 7.96
N SER A 161 16.50 -8.39 9.25
CA SER A 161 16.48 -7.46 10.38
C SER A 161 17.81 -7.58 11.10
#